data_AF-A0A925SJ15-F1
#
_entry.id   AF-A0A925SJ15-F1
#
_cell.length_a   1.000
_cell.length_b   1.000
_cell.length_c   1.000
_cell.angle_alpha   90.00
_cell.angle_beta   90.00
_cell.angle_gamma   90.00
#
_symmetry.space_group_name_H-M   'P 1'
#
loop_
_entity.id
_entity.type
_entity.pdbx_description
1 polymer ?
#
loop_
_entity_poly.entity_id
_entity_poly.type
_entity_poly.pdbx_seq_one_letter_code
_entity_poly.pdbx_strand_id
1 'polypeptide(L)'
;MHGAFPILTCEEAKAFEAAHFAGDEAREWAAMQAAGRAVARGIVRDFAEIGGWPERARVLVLAGKGHNAGDACIAATALCLRFPDTRVEVVLACGERALRPLALRAWRDLAPHAGRIEPAAITGGDVVIDGVFGFQFRPPLPPETAMLLAKVNASTFRLRAAVDLPSGLDAPDAFRADFTYATGIVKTPLLTLENAGRVRFLDLGFPLECNPIGYIGLGAGVLNSVRALRPARSDKRTFGHVLIVAGSRRCPGAALMATLAALRGGAGLVTTAVPESLVPAFAAQVPEAMWIGLPETPDGGLALEGLGLVREAFARATAVVLGPGLG
;
A
#
# COMPACT_ATOMS: atom_id res chain seq x y z
N MET A 1 -11.84 -7.21 -7.25
CA MET A 1 -10.43 -7.02 -6.86
C MET A 1 -9.86 -8.36 -6.49
N HIS A 2 -8.68 -8.68 -7.01
CA HIS A 2 -7.97 -9.91 -6.68
C HIS A 2 -7.66 -10.01 -5.19
N GLY A 3 -7.65 -11.24 -4.65
CA GLY A 3 -7.32 -11.49 -3.25
C GLY A 3 -5.82 -11.35 -2.96
N ALA A 4 -5.00 -11.76 -3.92
CA ALA A 4 -3.57 -11.53 -3.93
C ALA A 4 -3.12 -11.12 -5.34
N PHE A 5 -1.96 -10.49 -5.45
CA PHE A 5 -1.30 -10.14 -6.70
C PHE A 5 0.20 -10.41 -6.59
N PRO A 6 0.89 -10.81 -7.67
CA PRO A 6 2.31 -11.11 -7.60
C PRO A 6 3.14 -9.83 -7.43
N ILE A 7 4.29 -9.99 -6.78
CA ILE A 7 5.36 -8.99 -6.74
C ILE A 7 6.51 -9.55 -7.58
N LEU A 8 6.91 -8.82 -8.60
CA LEU A 8 7.92 -9.27 -9.57
C LEU A 8 9.25 -8.56 -9.33
N THR A 9 10.35 -9.23 -9.64
CA THR A 9 11.63 -8.53 -9.85
C THR A 9 11.54 -7.59 -11.05
N CYS A 10 12.46 -6.63 -11.14
CA CYS A 10 12.53 -5.73 -12.30
C CYS A 10 12.78 -6.50 -13.61
N GLU A 11 13.46 -7.64 -13.57
CA GLU A 11 13.73 -8.48 -14.75
C GLU A 11 12.49 -9.26 -15.17
N GLU A 12 11.75 -9.86 -14.22
CA GLU A 12 10.48 -10.53 -14.49
C GLU A 12 9.43 -9.56 -15.02
N ALA A 13 9.33 -8.35 -14.45
CA ALA A 13 8.46 -7.29 -14.96
C ALA A 13 8.83 -6.91 -16.40
N LYS A 14 10.12 -6.80 -16.73
CA LYS A 14 10.59 -6.54 -18.09
C LYS A 14 10.18 -7.64 -19.06
N ALA A 15 10.38 -8.90 -18.66
CA ALA A 15 10.04 -10.06 -19.47
C ALA A 15 8.52 -10.14 -19.72
N PHE A 16 7.73 -9.87 -18.68
CA PHE A 16 6.28 -9.78 -18.78
C PHE A 16 5.85 -8.69 -19.76
N GLU A 17 6.34 -7.45 -19.62
CA GLU A 17 5.97 -6.34 -20.52
C GLU A 17 6.32 -6.66 -21.97
N ALA A 18 7.51 -7.22 -22.22
CA ALA A 18 7.93 -7.62 -23.56
C ALA A 18 6.99 -8.68 -24.18
N ALA A 19 6.56 -9.67 -23.40
CA ALA A 19 5.64 -10.72 -23.85
C ALA A 19 4.20 -10.22 -24.00
N HIS A 20 3.72 -9.40 -23.06
CA HIS A 20 2.35 -8.92 -23.00
C HIS A 20 2.03 -7.92 -24.12
N PHE A 21 2.95 -6.99 -24.37
CA PHE A 21 2.78 -5.99 -25.43
C PHE A 21 3.26 -6.51 -26.79
N ALA A 22 4.29 -7.36 -26.83
CA ALA A 22 4.84 -7.93 -28.06
C ALA A 22 5.14 -6.87 -29.16
N GLY A 23 5.47 -5.63 -28.75
CA GLY A 23 5.72 -4.50 -29.64
C GLY A 23 4.47 -3.84 -30.23
N ASP A 24 3.26 -4.18 -29.76
CA ASP A 24 2.01 -3.51 -30.12
C ASP A 24 1.93 -2.13 -29.44
N GLU A 25 2.36 -1.10 -30.18
CA GLU A 25 2.36 0.29 -29.71
C GLU A 25 0.97 0.77 -29.27
N ALA A 26 -0.12 0.28 -29.88
CA ALA A 26 -1.47 0.68 -29.51
C ALA A 26 -1.84 0.15 -28.11
N ARG A 27 -1.44 -1.09 -27.78
CA ARG A 27 -1.61 -1.65 -26.43
C ARG A 27 -0.72 -0.95 -25.40
N GLU A 28 0.54 -0.69 -25.74
CA GLU A 28 1.45 0.06 -24.87
C GLU A 28 0.90 1.45 -24.56
N TRP A 29 0.42 2.16 -25.59
CA TRP A 29 -0.21 3.47 -25.42
C TRP A 29 -1.48 3.42 -24.58
N ALA A 30 -2.32 2.40 -24.75
CA ALA A 30 -3.52 2.21 -23.93
C ALA A 30 -3.15 1.97 -22.46
N ALA A 31 -2.15 1.14 -22.19
CA ALA A 31 -1.64 0.88 -20.84
C ALA A 31 -1.04 2.13 -20.20
N MET A 32 -0.23 2.89 -20.93
CA MET A 32 0.35 4.17 -20.48
C MET A 32 -0.74 5.20 -20.13
N GLN A 33 -1.78 5.30 -20.97
CA GLN A 33 -2.94 6.15 -20.66
C GLN A 33 -3.71 5.69 -19.42
N ALA A 34 -3.82 4.39 -19.19
CA ALA A 34 -4.47 3.85 -18.00
C ALA A 34 -3.62 4.14 -16.74
N ALA A 35 -2.31 3.92 -16.82
CA ALA A 35 -1.33 4.19 -15.78
C ALA A 35 -1.32 5.67 -15.38
N GLY A 36 -1.06 6.59 -16.31
CA GLY A 36 -1.05 8.02 -16.02
C GLY A 36 -2.36 8.53 -15.42
N ARG A 37 -3.52 8.09 -15.94
CA ARG A 37 -4.83 8.45 -15.35
C ARG A 37 -5.03 7.85 -13.96
N ALA A 38 -4.51 6.66 -13.69
CA ALA A 38 -4.55 6.04 -12.38
C ALA A 38 -3.63 6.78 -11.38
N VAL A 39 -2.44 7.20 -11.81
CA VAL A 39 -1.53 8.05 -11.03
C VAL A 39 -2.24 9.36 -10.65
N ALA A 40 -2.85 10.06 -11.61
CA ALA A 40 -3.61 11.28 -11.32
C ALA A 40 -4.73 11.06 -10.29
N ARG A 41 -5.52 9.99 -10.43
CA ARG A 41 -6.55 9.65 -9.43
C ARG A 41 -5.95 9.34 -8.05
N GLY A 42 -4.83 8.63 -8.02
CA GLY A 42 -4.07 8.33 -6.80
C GLY A 42 -3.62 9.61 -6.10
N ILE A 43 -2.96 10.51 -6.83
CA ILE A 43 -2.51 11.81 -6.34
C ILE A 43 -3.69 12.58 -5.73
N VAL A 44 -4.82 12.70 -6.43
CA VAL A 44 -5.98 13.45 -5.90
C VAL A 44 -6.55 12.80 -4.64
N ARG A 45 -6.60 11.47 -4.59
CA ARG A 45 -7.05 10.75 -3.39
C ARG A 45 -6.13 11.02 -2.21
N ASP A 46 -4.82 10.89 -2.40
CA ASP A 46 -3.85 11.08 -1.32
C ASP A 46 -3.78 12.56 -0.90
N PHE A 47 -4.00 13.50 -1.83
CA PHE A 47 -4.13 14.92 -1.52
C PHE A 47 -5.39 15.25 -0.67
N ALA A 48 -6.47 14.48 -0.84
CA ALA A 48 -7.66 14.61 -0.01
C ALA A 48 -7.40 14.25 1.47
N GLU A 49 -6.41 13.39 1.74
CA GLU A 49 -5.98 13.05 3.11
C GLU A 49 -5.17 14.19 3.78
N ILE A 50 -4.61 15.13 3.00
CA ILE A 50 -3.70 16.20 3.47
C ILE A 50 -4.23 17.62 3.20
N GLY A 51 -5.55 17.79 3.21
CA GLY A 51 -6.20 19.10 3.16
C GLY A 51 -6.88 19.44 1.82
N GLY A 52 -6.96 18.50 0.88
CA GLY A 52 -7.73 18.67 -0.35
C GLY A 52 -6.99 19.45 -1.45
N TRP A 53 -7.40 19.23 -2.70
CA TRP A 53 -6.74 19.80 -3.89
C TRP A 53 -6.80 21.34 -3.86
N PRO A 54 -5.68 22.06 -4.07
CA PRO A 54 -5.69 23.52 -4.08
C PRO A 54 -6.42 24.05 -5.32
N GLU A 55 -7.12 25.18 -5.18
CA GLU A 55 -7.83 25.83 -6.30
C GLU A 55 -6.88 26.15 -7.46
N ARG A 56 -5.70 26.69 -7.16
CA ARG A 56 -4.64 27.02 -8.13
C ARG A 56 -3.39 26.19 -7.90
N ALA A 57 -3.53 24.87 -8.01
CA ALA A 57 -2.44 23.94 -7.76
C ALA A 57 -1.25 24.17 -8.70
N ARG A 58 -0.03 24.13 -8.16
CA ARG A 58 1.23 24.12 -8.91
C ARG A 58 1.79 22.71 -8.99
N VAL A 59 1.82 22.16 -10.19
CA VAL A 59 2.31 20.80 -10.47
C VAL A 59 3.61 20.90 -11.26
N LEU A 60 4.67 20.29 -10.74
CA LEU A 60 5.92 20.07 -11.46
C LEU A 60 5.96 18.63 -11.99
N VAL A 61 6.30 18.45 -13.27
CA VAL A 61 6.58 17.13 -13.85
C VAL A 61 8.06 17.03 -14.15
N LEU A 62 8.71 15.98 -13.63
CA LEU A 62 10.06 15.60 -14.01
C LEU A 62 9.95 14.48 -15.03
N ALA A 63 10.14 14.80 -16.30
CA ALA A 63 10.01 13.85 -17.39
C ALA A 63 11.40 13.39 -17.86
N GLY A 64 11.65 12.09 -17.76
CA GLY A 64 12.81 11.47 -18.37
C GLY A 64 12.58 11.22 -19.86
N LYS A 65 12.98 10.04 -20.35
CA LYS A 65 12.84 9.67 -21.77
C LYS A 65 11.86 8.54 -22.07
N GLY A 66 11.50 7.74 -21.06
CA GLY A 66 10.81 6.45 -21.21
C GLY A 66 9.32 6.51 -20.86
N HIS A 67 8.73 5.34 -20.62
CA HIS A 67 7.30 5.20 -20.34
C HIS A 67 6.86 5.98 -19.08
N ASN A 68 7.67 5.99 -18.02
CA ASN A 68 7.37 6.77 -16.81
C ASN A 68 7.24 8.27 -17.08
N ALA A 69 7.97 8.81 -18.05
CA ALA A 69 7.82 10.21 -18.46
C ALA A 69 6.45 10.42 -19.14
N GLY A 70 6.02 9.47 -19.97
CA GLY A 70 4.70 9.48 -20.58
C GLY A 70 3.57 9.37 -19.55
N ASP A 71 3.68 8.43 -18.60
CA ASP A 71 2.74 8.27 -17.49
C ASP A 71 2.62 9.56 -16.66
N ALA A 72 3.75 10.20 -16.34
CA ALA A 72 3.77 11.46 -15.60
C ALA A 72 3.13 12.61 -16.38
N CYS A 73 3.40 12.75 -17.68
CA CYS A 73 2.76 13.74 -18.55
C CYS A 73 1.25 13.52 -18.68
N ILE A 74 0.81 12.26 -18.83
CA ILE A 74 -0.61 11.91 -18.88
C ILE A 74 -1.28 12.18 -17.53
N ALA A 75 -0.59 11.90 -16.42
CA ALA A 75 -1.09 12.21 -15.10
C ALA A 75 -1.32 13.72 -14.94
N ALA A 76 -0.35 14.55 -15.32
CA ALA A 76 -0.49 16.01 -15.31
C ALA A 76 -1.62 16.50 -16.23
N THR A 77 -1.74 15.93 -17.43
CA THR A 77 -2.85 16.24 -18.36
C THR A 77 -4.21 15.94 -17.72
N ALA A 78 -4.35 14.76 -17.08
CA ALA A 78 -5.58 14.38 -16.40
C ALA A 78 -5.91 15.29 -15.19
N LEU A 79 -4.88 15.80 -14.50
CA LEU A 79 -5.06 16.79 -13.43
C LEU A 79 -5.55 18.13 -13.99
N CYS A 80 -4.99 18.64 -15.09
CA CYS A 80 -5.48 19.85 -15.76
C CYS A 80 -6.93 19.73 -16.21
N LEU A 81 -7.30 18.59 -16.81
CA LEU A 81 -8.67 18.36 -17.26
C LEU A 81 -9.68 18.33 -16.11
N ARG A 82 -9.26 17.84 -14.93
CA ARG A 82 -10.11 17.78 -13.74
C ARG A 82 -10.14 19.12 -13.00
N PHE A 83 -9.04 19.86 -12.99
CA PHE A 83 -8.84 21.11 -12.26
C PHE A 83 -8.25 22.16 -13.21
N PRO A 84 -9.09 22.89 -13.97
CA PRO A 84 -8.65 23.77 -15.05
C PRO A 84 -7.68 24.89 -14.65
N ASP A 85 -7.70 25.32 -13.38
CA ASP A 85 -6.82 26.35 -12.83
C ASP A 85 -5.43 25.84 -12.39
N THR A 86 -5.16 24.54 -12.59
CA THR A 86 -3.85 23.93 -12.31
C THR A 86 -2.79 24.49 -13.24
N ARG A 87 -1.68 24.93 -12.66
CA ARG A 87 -0.48 25.37 -13.39
C ARG A 87 0.51 24.22 -13.44
N VAL A 88 0.87 23.80 -14.65
CA VAL A 88 1.85 22.72 -14.86
C VAL A 88 3.15 23.30 -15.37
N GLU A 89 4.24 22.92 -14.73
CA GLU A 89 5.61 23.15 -15.19
C GLU A 89 6.28 21.80 -15.47
N VAL A 90 7.12 21.74 -16.51
CA VAL A 90 7.77 20.50 -16.93
C VAL A 90 9.27 20.70 -17.10
N VAL A 91 10.04 19.79 -16.50
CA VAL A 91 11.48 19.65 -16.73
C VAL A 91 11.72 18.37 -17.52
N LEU A 92 12.29 18.51 -18.72
CA LEU A 92 12.72 17.38 -19.55
C LEU A 92 14.14 16.98 -19.16
N ALA A 93 14.29 16.07 -18.20
CA ALA A 93 15.55 15.71 -17.56
C ALA A 93 16.61 15.15 -18.52
N CYS A 94 16.21 14.60 -19.67
CA CYS A 94 17.12 14.10 -20.72
C CYS A 94 17.06 14.94 -22.01
N GLY A 95 16.32 16.04 -22.01
CA GLY A 95 16.01 16.82 -23.20
C GLY A 95 14.95 16.18 -24.11
N GLU A 96 14.27 17.02 -24.88
CA GLU A 96 13.12 16.62 -25.72
C GLU A 96 13.50 15.60 -26.80
N ARG A 97 14.68 15.73 -27.41
CA ARG A 97 15.16 14.82 -28.47
C ARG A 97 15.39 13.39 -27.97
N ALA A 98 15.53 13.20 -26.65
CA ALA A 98 15.72 11.88 -26.07
C ALA A 98 14.40 11.13 -25.82
N LEU A 99 13.25 11.82 -25.86
CA LEU A 99 11.93 11.22 -25.60
C LEU A 99 11.65 10.08 -26.59
N ARG A 100 11.31 8.91 -26.07
CA ARG A 100 10.81 7.79 -26.86
C ARG A 100 9.42 8.11 -27.44
N PRO A 101 8.96 7.43 -28.51
CA PRO A 101 7.75 7.79 -29.26
C PRO A 101 6.52 8.06 -28.39
N LEU A 102 6.19 7.15 -27.46
CA LEU A 102 5.02 7.31 -26.59
C LEU A 102 5.19 8.43 -25.55
N ALA A 103 6.40 8.61 -25.00
CA ALA A 103 6.69 9.71 -24.08
C ALA A 103 6.63 11.07 -24.80
N LEU A 104 7.13 11.13 -26.03
CA LEU A 104 7.04 12.31 -26.90
C LEU A 104 5.58 12.64 -27.23
N ARG A 105 4.76 11.62 -27.51
CA ARG A 105 3.32 11.80 -27.72
C ARG A 105 2.64 12.39 -26.49
N ALA A 106 2.83 11.79 -25.32
CA ALA A 106 2.29 12.31 -24.06
C ALA A 106 2.78 13.73 -23.73
N TRP A 107 4.05 14.04 -24.01
CA TRP A 107 4.58 15.40 -23.88
C TRP A 107 3.88 16.38 -24.82
N ARG A 108 3.69 16.03 -26.10
CA ARG A 108 3.01 16.89 -27.08
C ARG A 108 1.56 17.17 -26.71
N ASP A 109 0.88 16.21 -26.08
CA ASP A 109 -0.49 16.39 -25.58
C ASP A 109 -0.53 17.37 -24.39
N LEU A 110 0.49 17.35 -23.51
CA LEU A 110 0.59 18.23 -22.33
C LEU A 110 1.13 19.63 -22.66
N ALA A 111 2.09 19.75 -23.58
CA ALA A 111 2.87 20.95 -23.85
C ALA A 111 2.03 22.23 -24.10
N PRO A 112 0.88 22.20 -24.78
CA PRO A 112 0.02 23.37 -24.95
C PRO A 112 -0.53 23.95 -23.64
N HIS A 113 -0.52 23.16 -22.56
CA HIS A 113 -1.08 23.50 -21.25
C HIS A 113 0.00 23.60 -20.16
N ALA A 114 1.28 23.46 -20.51
CA ALA A 114 2.37 23.41 -19.55
C ALA A 114 3.52 24.35 -19.92
N GLY A 115 4.10 25.00 -18.92
CA GLY A 115 5.33 25.77 -19.06
C GLY A 115 6.56 24.85 -18.99
N ARG A 116 7.36 24.77 -20.05
CA ARG A 116 8.67 24.13 -19.95
C ARG A 116 9.62 25.04 -19.17
N ILE A 117 10.29 24.49 -18.17
CA ILE A 117 11.27 25.21 -17.35
C ILE A 117 12.60 24.45 -17.29
N GLU A 118 13.66 25.18 -17.00
CA GLU A 118 14.97 24.60 -16.69
C GLU A 118 15.07 24.22 -15.21
N PRO A 119 15.88 23.22 -14.82
CA PRO A 119 16.06 22.81 -13.42
C PRO A 119 16.35 23.97 -12.46
N ALA A 120 17.10 24.98 -12.93
CA ALA A 120 17.43 26.18 -12.16
C ALA A 120 16.21 27.02 -11.73
N ALA A 121 15.07 26.91 -12.42
CA ALA A 121 13.85 27.66 -12.11
C ALA A 121 12.91 26.95 -11.11
N ILE A 122 13.21 25.71 -10.71
CA ILE A 122 12.41 24.98 -9.71
C ILE A 122 12.43 25.74 -8.38
N THR A 123 11.23 26.02 -7.84
CA THR A 123 11.00 26.78 -6.59
C THR A 123 10.13 26.03 -5.57
N GLY A 124 9.73 24.79 -5.86
CA GLY A 124 8.71 24.06 -5.09
C GLY A 124 7.31 24.19 -5.68
N GLY A 125 6.31 23.67 -4.98
CA GLY A 125 4.92 23.66 -5.46
C GLY A 125 3.98 22.83 -4.59
N ASP A 126 2.81 22.49 -5.13
CA ASP A 126 1.89 21.59 -4.44
C ASP A 126 2.24 20.13 -4.71
N VAL A 127 2.50 19.78 -5.97
CA VAL A 127 2.82 18.41 -6.38
C VAL A 127 4.06 18.40 -7.25
N VAL A 128 4.95 17.43 -7.04
CA VAL A 128 5.94 17.03 -8.04
C VAL A 128 5.72 15.58 -8.44
N ILE A 129 5.67 15.32 -9.75
CA ILE A 129 5.50 13.98 -10.33
C ILE A 129 6.84 13.57 -10.94
N ASP A 130 7.47 12.57 -10.35
CA ASP A 130 8.72 11.97 -10.81
C ASP A 130 8.42 10.86 -11.83
N GLY A 131 8.76 11.15 -13.09
CA GLY A 131 8.79 10.22 -14.20
C GLY A 131 10.16 10.20 -14.89
N VAL A 132 11.25 10.47 -14.18
CA VAL A 132 12.60 10.52 -14.77
C VAL A 132 13.08 9.13 -15.17
N PHE A 133 13.00 8.19 -14.24
CA PHE A 133 13.43 6.81 -14.39
C PHE A 133 12.37 5.85 -13.86
N GLY A 134 12.46 4.60 -14.32
CA GLY A 134 11.66 3.49 -13.83
C GLY A 134 12.52 2.28 -13.54
N PHE A 135 11.91 1.10 -13.49
CA PHE A 135 12.59 -0.16 -13.12
C PHE A 135 13.75 -0.59 -14.03
N GLN A 136 13.87 0.00 -15.23
CA GLN A 136 14.97 -0.25 -16.16
C GLN A 136 16.23 0.57 -15.84
N PHE A 137 16.17 1.50 -14.88
CA PHE A 137 17.33 2.26 -14.45
C PHE A 137 18.41 1.36 -13.85
N ARG A 138 19.66 1.78 -14.05
CA ARG A 138 20.85 1.14 -13.50
C ARG A 138 21.72 2.25 -12.89
N PRO A 139 22.08 2.17 -11.60
CA PRO A 139 23.02 3.09 -10.99
C PRO A 139 24.37 3.12 -11.75
N PRO A 140 25.11 4.23 -11.69
CA PRO A 140 24.83 5.45 -10.93
C PRO A 140 23.87 6.43 -11.63
N LEU A 141 23.35 7.42 -10.89
CA LEU A 141 22.63 8.55 -11.47
C LEU A 141 23.59 9.41 -12.33
N PRO A 142 23.17 9.85 -13.53
CA PRO A 142 23.91 10.87 -14.27
C PRO A 142 24.05 12.16 -13.45
N PRO A 143 25.19 12.87 -13.48
CA PRO A 143 25.42 14.05 -12.63
C PRO A 143 24.34 15.12 -12.74
N GLU A 144 23.89 15.44 -13.95
CA GLU A 144 22.81 16.43 -14.17
C GLU A 144 21.48 15.99 -13.54
N THR A 145 21.17 14.69 -13.61
CA THR A 145 19.97 14.14 -12.98
C THR A 145 20.10 14.10 -11.46
N ALA A 146 21.27 13.74 -10.92
CA ALA A 146 21.52 13.78 -9.49
C ALA A 146 21.33 15.22 -8.94
N MET A 147 21.86 16.23 -9.64
CA MET A 147 21.65 17.64 -9.27
C MET A 147 20.18 18.06 -9.33
N LEU A 148 19.44 17.63 -10.37
CA LEU A 148 18.02 17.88 -10.49
C LEU A 148 17.24 17.28 -9.31
N LEU A 149 17.45 16.00 -9.01
CA LEU A 149 16.74 15.30 -7.94
C LEU A 149 17.12 15.85 -6.56
N ALA A 150 18.40 16.16 -6.32
CA ALA A 150 18.86 16.81 -5.10
C ALA A 150 18.17 18.16 -4.88
N LYS A 151 18.04 18.98 -5.94
CA LYS A 151 17.31 20.25 -5.87
C LYS A 151 15.83 20.06 -5.56
N VAL A 152 15.18 19.09 -6.19
CA VAL A 152 13.76 18.78 -5.92
C VAL A 152 13.57 18.29 -4.49
N ASN A 153 14.45 17.42 -4.00
CA ASN A 153 14.45 16.92 -2.63
C ASN A 153 14.64 18.04 -1.59
N ALA A 154 15.38 19.09 -1.93
CA ALA A 154 15.59 20.28 -1.10
C ALA A 154 14.47 21.33 -1.23
N SER A 155 13.61 21.22 -2.24
CA SER A 155 12.51 22.15 -2.49
C SER A 155 11.24 21.72 -1.73
N THR A 156 10.41 22.68 -1.33
CA THR A 156 9.16 22.37 -0.64
C THR A 156 8.07 21.98 -1.63
N PHE A 157 7.61 20.74 -1.52
CA PHE A 157 6.40 20.24 -2.17
C PHE A 157 5.44 19.72 -1.10
N ARG A 158 4.13 19.94 -1.26
CA ARG A 158 3.13 19.34 -0.36
C ARG A 158 3.01 17.82 -0.58
N LEU A 159 3.25 17.36 -1.81
CA LEU A 159 3.25 15.95 -2.17
C LEU A 159 4.30 15.65 -3.27
N ARG A 160 5.17 14.68 -3.01
CA ARG A 160 6.14 14.11 -3.96
C ARG A 160 5.66 12.74 -4.42
N ALA A 161 5.30 12.63 -5.69
CA ALA A 161 4.72 11.44 -6.32
C ALA A 161 5.75 10.78 -7.24
N ALA A 162 6.19 9.56 -6.92
CA ALA A 162 6.97 8.75 -7.85
C ALA A 162 6.06 7.87 -8.72
N VAL A 163 6.34 7.85 -10.03
CA VAL A 163 5.67 6.94 -10.97
C VAL A 163 6.46 5.64 -11.05
N ASP A 164 5.79 4.53 -10.73
CA ASP A 164 6.31 3.17 -10.67
C ASP A 164 7.36 2.94 -9.56
N LEU A 165 8.50 3.60 -9.64
CA LEU A 165 9.60 3.57 -8.69
C LEU A 165 10.18 4.98 -8.52
N PRO A 166 10.71 5.34 -7.33
CA PRO A 166 11.47 6.58 -7.19
C PRO A 166 12.70 6.55 -8.10
N SER A 167 12.88 7.61 -8.89
CA SER A 167 14.02 7.74 -9.79
C SER A 167 15.32 7.72 -9.02
N GLY A 168 16.26 6.87 -9.46
CA GLY A 168 17.53 6.67 -8.78
C GLY A 168 17.54 5.51 -7.78
N LEU A 169 16.38 4.90 -7.48
CA LEU A 169 16.27 3.79 -6.53
C LEU A 169 16.88 4.14 -5.17
N ASP A 170 17.94 3.45 -4.75
CA ASP A 170 18.69 3.61 -3.50
C ASP A 170 19.93 4.50 -3.63
N ALA A 171 20.12 5.16 -4.79
CA ALA A 171 21.24 6.09 -4.96
C ALA A 171 21.15 7.28 -3.98
N PRO A 172 22.27 7.86 -3.53
CA PRO A 172 22.29 8.94 -2.52
C PRO A 172 21.37 10.13 -2.84
N ASP A 173 21.33 10.54 -4.11
CA ASP A 173 20.52 11.66 -4.61
C ASP A 173 19.21 11.19 -5.27
N ALA A 174 18.77 9.96 -5.02
CA ALA A 174 17.51 9.46 -5.54
C ALA A 174 16.32 10.32 -5.08
N PHE A 175 15.26 10.31 -5.89
CA PHE A 175 14.03 11.02 -5.59
C PHE A 175 13.44 10.51 -4.28
N ARG A 176 13.01 11.42 -3.40
CA ARG A 176 12.37 11.09 -2.12
C ARG A 176 10.86 11.28 -2.25
N ALA A 177 10.15 10.18 -2.43
CA ALA A 177 8.70 10.19 -2.58
C ALA A 177 7.98 10.24 -1.22
N ASP A 178 6.88 10.96 -1.16
CA ASP A 178 5.86 10.79 -0.11
C ASP A 178 4.93 9.62 -0.48
N PHE A 179 4.66 9.47 -1.78
CA PHE A 179 3.90 8.36 -2.35
C PHE A 179 4.57 7.82 -3.61
N THR A 180 4.62 6.49 -3.73
CA THR A 180 5.02 5.81 -4.97
C THR A 180 3.84 5.04 -5.54
N TYR A 181 3.51 5.31 -6.80
CA TYR A 181 2.41 4.69 -7.50
C TYR A 181 2.92 3.56 -8.38
N ALA A 182 2.92 2.34 -7.84
CA ALA A 182 3.33 1.13 -8.55
C ALA A 182 2.32 0.78 -9.64
N THR A 183 2.66 1.07 -10.91
CA THR A 183 1.76 0.94 -12.05
C THR A 183 1.78 -0.48 -12.61
N GLY A 184 0.62 -1.15 -12.58
CA GLY A 184 0.36 -2.46 -13.18
C GLY A 184 0.99 -3.65 -12.47
N ILE A 185 2.24 -3.50 -12.02
CA ILE A 185 3.04 -4.54 -11.37
C ILE A 185 3.76 -3.89 -10.19
N VAL A 186 3.68 -4.49 -9.01
CA VAL A 186 4.54 -4.11 -7.87
C VAL A 186 5.90 -4.78 -8.06
N LYS A 187 6.98 -3.99 -7.99
CA LYS A 187 8.34 -4.51 -8.15
C LYS A 187 9.03 -4.71 -6.80
N THR A 188 9.86 -5.74 -6.68
CA THR A 188 10.57 -6.12 -5.45
C THR A 188 11.31 -4.97 -4.76
N PRO A 189 11.98 -4.02 -5.45
CA PRO A 189 12.64 -2.90 -4.78
C PRO A 189 11.73 -2.07 -3.86
N LEU A 190 10.43 -1.96 -4.18
CA LEU A 190 9.47 -1.22 -3.34
C LEU A 190 9.29 -1.80 -1.93
N LEU A 191 9.72 -3.04 -1.70
CA LEU A 191 9.66 -3.67 -0.39
C LEU A 191 10.74 -3.18 0.57
N THR A 192 11.83 -2.59 0.04
CA THR A 192 13.02 -2.22 0.82
C THR A 192 13.44 -0.77 0.65
N LEU A 193 12.97 -0.07 -0.40
CA LEU A 193 13.32 1.32 -0.65
C LEU A 193 12.71 2.26 0.41
N GLU A 194 13.57 2.84 1.25
CA GLU A 194 13.16 3.81 2.28
C GLU A 194 12.64 5.13 1.69
N ASN A 195 13.09 5.49 0.49
CA ASN A 195 12.69 6.72 -0.21
C ASN A 195 11.40 6.56 -1.04
N ALA A 196 10.72 5.41 -0.98
CA ALA A 196 9.49 5.16 -1.72
C ALA A 196 8.23 5.74 -1.04
N GLY A 197 8.33 6.14 0.23
CA GLY A 197 7.18 6.63 1.00
C GLY A 197 6.06 5.61 1.07
N ARG A 198 4.80 6.08 1.01
CA ARG A 198 3.62 5.20 1.00
C ARG A 198 3.39 4.63 -0.40
N VAL A 199 3.46 3.32 -0.55
CA VAL A 199 3.23 2.65 -1.84
C VAL A 199 1.72 2.52 -2.13
N ARG A 200 1.34 2.79 -3.38
CA ARG A 200 0.00 2.60 -3.95
C ARG A 200 0.12 1.64 -5.13
N PHE A 201 -0.47 0.45 -5.01
CA PHE A 201 -0.60 -0.43 -6.16
C PHE A 201 -1.75 0.06 -7.05
N LEU A 202 -1.44 0.35 -8.31
CA LEU A 202 -2.40 0.74 -9.34
C LEU A 202 -2.60 -0.45 -10.29
N ASP A 203 -3.66 -1.21 -10.04
CA ASP A 203 -4.04 -2.36 -10.88
C ASP A 203 -4.49 -1.87 -12.26
N LEU A 204 -3.75 -2.27 -13.30
CA LEU A 204 -4.05 -1.96 -14.70
C LEU A 204 -4.77 -3.11 -15.42
N GLY A 205 -5.13 -4.19 -14.71
CA GLY A 205 -5.81 -5.35 -15.27
C GLY A 205 -4.88 -6.30 -16.03
N PHE A 206 -3.58 -6.28 -15.72
CA PHE A 206 -2.64 -7.24 -16.32
C PHE A 206 -2.94 -8.66 -15.84
N PRO A 207 -2.95 -9.66 -16.76
CA PRO A 207 -3.25 -11.05 -16.42
C PRO A 207 -2.04 -11.73 -15.77
N LEU A 208 -1.69 -11.29 -14.57
CA LEU A 208 -0.57 -11.81 -13.80
C LEU A 208 -1.04 -12.89 -12.82
N GLU A 209 -0.38 -14.04 -12.86
CA GLU A 209 -0.64 -15.14 -11.94
C GLU A 209 0.27 -15.06 -10.71
N CYS A 210 -0.27 -15.35 -9.53
CA CYS A 210 0.53 -15.46 -8.31
C CYS A 210 1.35 -16.76 -8.34
N ASN A 211 2.66 -16.65 -8.29
CA ASN A 211 3.52 -17.78 -7.97
C ASN A 211 3.46 -18.03 -6.44
N PRO A 212 3.19 -19.25 -5.95
CA PRO A 212 3.22 -19.57 -4.52
C PRO A 212 4.63 -19.44 -3.90
N ILE A 213 5.68 -19.35 -4.72
CA ILE A 213 7.07 -19.16 -4.30
C ILE A 213 7.45 -17.70 -4.55
N GLY A 214 7.70 -16.94 -3.47
CA GLY A 214 8.12 -15.55 -3.52
C GLY A 214 7.22 -14.60 -2.72
N TYR A 215 7.37 -13.29 -2.96
CA TYR A 215 6.52 -12.27 -2.33
C TYR A 215 5.22 -12.10 -3.11
N ILE A 216 4.11 -12.00 -2.38
CA ILE A 216 2.80 -11.62 -2.93
C ILE A 216 2.27 -10.41 -2.17
N GLY A 217 1.53 -9.55 -2.87
CA GLY A 217 0.75 -8.50 -2.25
C GLY A 217 -0.65 -9.00 -1.93
N LEU A 218 -1.18 -8.62 -0.77
CA LEU A 218 -2.56 -8.91 -0.39
C LEU A 218 -3.47 -7.75 -0.80
N GLY A 219 -4.42 -8.04 -1.68
CA GLY A 219 -5.45 -7.10 -2.09
C GLY A 219 -6.64 -7.10 -1.15
N ALA A 220 -7.55 -6.13 -1.30
CA ALA A 220 -8.78 -6.08 -0.51
C ALA A 220 -9.67 -7.35 -0.68
N GLY A 221 -9.49 -8.08 -1.80
CA GLY A 221 -10.20 -9.34 -2.05
C GLY A 221 -9.82 -10.47 -1.10
N VAL A 222 -8.71 -10.38 -0.34
CA VAL A 222 -8.33 -11.39 0.66
C VAL A 222 -9.41 -11.54 1.74
N LEU A 223 -10.18 -10.47 1.96
CA LEU A 223 -11.28 -10.43 2.92
C LEU A 223 -12.61 -10.92 2.33
N ASN A 224 -12.67 -11.37 1.07
CA ASN A 224 -13.93 -11.79 0.45
C ASN A 224 -14.60 -12.96 1.20
N SER A 225 -13.80 -13.88 1.74
CA SER A 225 -14.29 -15.01 2.54
C SER A 225 -15.02 -14.58 3.82
N VAL A 226 -14.62 -13.44 4.41
CA VAL A 226 -15.25 -12.88 5.62
C VAL A 226 -16.27 -11.78 5.35
N ARG A 227 -16.37 -11.30 4.11
CA ARG A 227 -17.35 -10.29 3.67
C ARG A 227 -18.64 -10.91 3.10
N ALA A 228 -18.67 -12.22 2.87
CA ALA A 228 -19.86 -12.90 2.38
C ALA A 228 -20.99 -12.89 3.43
N LEU A 229 -22.24 -12.83 2.96
CA LEU A 229 -23.40 -12.99 3.83
C LEU A 229 -23.37 -14.37 4.49
N ARG A 230 -23.69 -14.40 5.78
CA ARG A 230 -23.83 -15.66 6.52
C ARG A 230 -25.05 -16.44 6.00
N PRO A 231 -24.97 -17.78 5.93
CA PRO A 231 -26.12 -18.61 5.60
C PRO A 231 -27.29 -18.33 6.55
N ALA A 232 -28.49 -18.13 5.99
CA ALA A 232 -29.70 -17.82 6.77
C ALA A 232 -30.07 -18.93 7.76
N ARG A 233 -29.74 -20.20 7.44
CA ARG A 233 -29.92 -21.36 8.32
C ARG A 233 -28.57 -21.74 8.93
N SER A 234 -28.17 -21.03 9.97
CA SER A 234 -26.95 -21.30 10.74
C SER A 234 -27.20 -21.13 12.24
N ASP A 235 -26.35 -21.72 13.06
CA ASP A 235 -26.36 -21.52 14.51
C ASP A 235 -24.96 -21.20 15.03
N LYS A 236 -24.85 -20.95 16.34
CA LYS A 236 -23.59 -20.57 16.99
C LYS A 236 -22.45 -21.59 16.81
N ARG A 237 -22.75 -22.87 16.57
CA ARG A 237 -21.75 -23.90 16.29
C ARG A 237 -21.25 -23.86 14.85
N THR A 238 -22.05 -23.31 13.92
CA THR A 238 -21.66 -23.16 12.51
C THR A 238 -20.43 -22.28 12.35
N PHE A 239 -20.23 -21.29 13.23
CA PHE A 239 -19.11 -20.34 13.18
C PHE A 239 -18.00 -20.66 14.18
N GLY A 240 -17.91 -21.92 14.60
CA GLY A 240 -16.85 -22.44 15.45
C GLY A 240 -16.84 -21.89 16.88
N HIS A 241 -15.88 -22.40 17.66
CA HIS A 241 -15.66 -22.02 19.05
C HIS A 241 -14.19 -21.65 19.26
N VAL A 242 -13.92 -20.41 19.63
CA VAL A 242 -12.57 -19.95 19.99
C VAL A 242 -12.37 -20.07 21.50
N LEU A 243 -11.33 -20.80 21.90
CA LEU A 243 -10.81 -20.77 23.26
C LEU A 243 -9.64 -19.79 23.34
N ILE A 244 -9.66 -18.90 24.31
CA ILE A 244 -8.59 -17.94 24.56
C ILE A 244 -8.03 -18.22 25.96
N VAL A 245 -6.74 -18.46 26.06
CA VAL A 245 -6.02 -18.63 27.33
C VAL A 245 -5.03 -17.48 27.43
N ALA A 246 -5.39 -16.50 28.25
CA ALA A 246 -4.77 -15.18 28.22
C ALA A 246 -4.91 -14.47 29.57
N GLY A 247 -4.13 -13.40 29.72
CA GLY A 247 -4.23 -12.49 30.83
C GLY A 247 -3.42 -12.89 32.06
N SER A 248 -3.16 -11.86 32.86
CA SER A 248 -2.54 -11.88 34.18
C SER A 248 -3.05 -10.64 34.92
N ARG A 249 -2.83 -10.54 36.24
CA ARG A 249 -3.11 -9.31 37.00
C ARG A 249 -2.40 -8.09 36.42
N ARG A 250 -1.20 -8.28 35.85
CA ARG A 250 -0.39 -7.21 35.24
C ARG A 250 -0.90 -6.81 33.85
N CYS A 251 -1.41 -7.77 33.08
CA CYS A 251 -1.82 -7.56 31.69
C CYS A 251 -3.28 -7.98 31.42
N PRO A 252 -4.28 -7.52 32.21
CA PRO A 252 -5.67 -7.96 32.08
C PRO A 252 -6.27 -7.54 30.71
N GLY A 253 -5.92 -6.35 30.22
CA GLY A 253 -6.46 -5.82 28.96
C GLY A 253 -6.15 -6.69 27.73
N ALA A 254 -5.06 -7.46 27.72
CA ALA A 254 -4.71 -8.34 26.61
C ALA A 254 -5.75 -9.44 26.39
N ALA A 255 -6.24 -10.06 27.48
CA ALA A 255 -7.29 -11.07 27.42
C ALA A 255 -8.62 -10.48 26.94
N LEU A 256 -8.98 -9.29 27.44
CA LEU A 256 -10.21 -8.61 27.06
C LEU A 256 -10.22 -8.21 25.57
N MET A 257 -9.12 -7.65 25.07
CA MET A 257 -8.97 -7.29 23.65
C MET A 257 -9.03 -8.52 22.74
N ALA A 258 -8.36 -9.62 23.11
CA ALA A 258 -8.42 -10.87 22.34
C ALA A 258 -9.85 -11.43 22.30
N THR A 259 -10.57 -11.38 23.42
CA THR A 259 -11.97 -11.82 23.52
C THR A 259 -12.89 -11.00 22.61
N LEU A 260 -12.80 -9.67 22.69
CA LEU A 260 -13.57 -8.77 21.84
C LEU A 260 -13.23 -8.95 20.36
N ALA A 261 -11.95 -9.17 20.02
CA ALA A 261 -11.52 -9.41 18.66
C ALA A 261 -12.11 -10.72 18.09
N ALA A 262 -12.15 -11.80 18.88
CA ALA A 262 -12.75 -13.06 18.45
C ALA A 262 -14.26 -12.92 18.20
N LEU A 263 -14.99 -12.24 19.10
CA LEU A 263 -16.41 -11.95 18.94
C LEU A 263 -16.69 -11.08 17.71
N ARG A 264 -15.95 -9.97 17.54
CA ARG A 264 -16.09 -9.06 16.39
C ARG A 264 -15.62 -9.69 15.08
N GLY A 265 -14.65 -10.61 15.14
CA GLY A 265 -14.22 -11.43 14.02
C GLY A 265 -15.26 -12.45 13.58
N GLY A 266 -16.32 -12.63 14.38
CA GLY A 266 -17.49 -13.40 13.99
C GLY A 266 -17.50 -14.85 14.46
N ALA A 267 -16.66 -15.23 15.42
CA ALA A 267 -16.73 -16.52 16.07
C ALA A 267 -18.13 -16.75 16.66
N GLY A 268 -18.65 -17.97 16.53
CA GLY A 268 -20.00 -18.28 17.02
C GLY A 268 -20.04 -18.50 18.54
N LEU A 269 -18.94 -19.00 19.11
CA LEU A 269 -18.72 -19.14 20.55
C LEU A 269 -17.32 -18.65 20.91
N VAL A 270 -17.19 -17.97 22.04
CA VAL A 270 -15.90 -17.56 22.60
C VAL A 270 -15.87 -17.93 24.08
N THR A 271 -14.86 -18.69 24.47
CA THR A 271 -14.54 -18.97 25.87
C THR A 271 -13.16 -18.40 26.18
N THR A 272 -13.06 -17.62 27.24
CA THR A 272 -11.78 -17.03 27.66
C THR A 272 -11.45 -17.50 29.07
N ALA A 273 -10.30 -18.17 29.21
CA ALA A 273 -9.74 -18.59 30.47
C ALA A 273 -8.72 -17.54 30.95
N VAL A 274 -8.98 -16.97 32.12
CA VAL A 274 -8.27 -15.83 32.70
C VAL A 274 -8.02 -16.07 34.20
N PRO A 275 -7.11 -15.31 34.84
CA PRO A 275 -7.05 -15.27 36.30
C PRO A 275 -8.44 -15.09 36.92
N GLU A 276 -8.79 -15.92 37.92
CA GLU A 276 -10.11 -15.93 38.55
C GLU A 276 -10.56 -14.54 39.03
N SER A 277 -9.64 -13.74 39.56
CA SER A 277 -9.90 -12.37 40.01
C SER A 277 -10.41 -11.42 38.92
N LEU A 278 -10.16 -11.72 37.64
CA LEU A 278 -10.58 -10.87 36.52
C LEU A 278 -11.97 -11.21 35.99
N VAL A 279 -12.50 -12.41 36.29
CA VAL A 279 -13.76 -12.91 35.72
C VAL A 279 -14.94 -11.96 35.96
N PRO A 280 -15.19 -11.44 37.18
CA PRO A 280 -16.35 -10.57 37.41
C PRO A 280 -16.29 -9.27 36.60
N ALA A 281 -15.11 -8.65 36.54
CA ALA A 281 -14.90 -7.40 35.82
C ALA A 281 -15.03 -7.59 34.30
N PHE A 282 -14.60 -8.72 33.77
CA PHE A 282 -14.70 -9.02 32.35
C PHE A 282 -16.09 -9.49 31.93
N ALA A 283 -16.75 -10.32 32.74
CA ALA A 283 -18.13 -10.74 32.49
C ALA A 283 -19.10 -9.54 32.50
N ALA A 284 -18.84 -8.53 33.33
CA ALA A 284 -19.62 -7.29 33.32
C ALA A 284 -19.42 -6.45 32.03
N GLN A 285 -18.23 -6.50 31.42
CA GLN A 285 -17.91 -5.73 30.23
C GLN A 285 -18.26 -6.45 28.92
N VAL A 286 -18.12 -7.77 28.89
CA VAL A 286 -18.33 -8.63 27.71
C VAL A 286 -19.15 -9.85 28.14
N PRO A 287 -20.47 -9.67 28.38
CA PRO A 287 -21.37 -10.73 28.80
C PRO A 287 -21.60 -11.80 27.71
N GLU A 288 -21.25 -11.51 26.45
CA GLU A 288 -21.39 -12.43 25.32
C GLU A 288 -20.34 -13.55 25.34
N ALA A 289 -19.22 -13.35 26.03
CA ALA A 289 -18.16 -14.35 26.17
C ALA A 289 -18.40 -15.25 27.39
N MET A 290 -18.00 -16.52 27.29
CA MET A 290 -17.95 -17.43 28.43
C MET A 290 -16.61 -17.28 29.14
N TRP A 291 -16.62 -17.11 30.46
CA TRP A 291 -15.41 -16.89 31.25
C TRP A 291 -15.09 -18.11 32.10
N ILE A 292 -13.84 -18.57 32.04
CA ILE A 292 -13.30 -19.59 32.93
C ILE A 292 -12.32 -18.90 33.88
N GLY A 293 -12.62 -18.91 35.17
CA GLY A 293 -11.68 -18.50 36.20
C GLY A 293 -10.64 -19.58 36.42
N LEU A 294 -9.38 -19.25 36.23
CA LEU A 294 -8.25 -20.14 36.51
C LEU A 294 -7.59 -19.71 37.82
N PRO A 295 -7.14 -20.67 38.65
CA PRO A 295 -6.29 -20.38 39.79
C PRO A 295 -5.08 -19.54 39.38
N GLU A 296 -4.60 -18.71 40.31
CA GLU A 296 -3.57 -17.72 40.03
C GLU A 296 -2.27 -18.04 40.76
N THR A 297 -1.14 -17.76 40.10
CA THR A 297 0.15 -17.76 40.79
C THR A 297 0.24 -16.57 41.75
N PRO A 298 1.19 -16.56 42.70
CA PRO A 298 1.41 -15.40 43.57
C PRO A 298 1.62 -14.09 42.80
N ASP A 299 2.30 -14.16 41.66
CA ASP A 299 2.56 -13.03 40.77
C ASP A 299 1.36 -12.61 39.91
N GLY A 300 0.22 -13.31 40.04
CA GLY A 300 -1.01 -13.00 39.31
C GLY A 300 -1.07 -13.53 37.88
N GLY A 301 -0.23 -14.52 37.55
CA GLY A 301 -0.34 -15.28 36.30
C GLY A 301 -1.30 -16.46 36.43
N LEU A 302 -1.48 -17.22 35.34
CA LEU A 302 -2.27 -18.45 35.34
C LEU A 302 -1.50 -19.59 36.04
N ALA A 303 -2.13 -20.27 36.99
CA ALA A 303 -1.54 -21.40 37.69
C ALA A 303 -1.88 -22.74 37.00
N LEU A 304 -0.96 -23.72 37.08
CA LEU A 304 -1.08 -25.01 36.39
C LEU A 304 -2.21 -25.89 36.94
N GLU A 305 -2.63 -25.63 38.18
CA GLU A 305 -3.78 -26.27 38.84
C GLU A 305 -5.07 -26.11 38.02
N GLY A 306 -5.18 -25.02 37.24
CA GLY A 306 -6.31 -24.77 36.33
C GLY A 306 -6.27 -25.54 35.01
N LEU A 307 -5.22 -26.34 34.74
CA LEU A 307 -5.04 -26.99 33.43
C LEU A 307 -6.20 -27.94 33.07
N GLY A 308 -6.85 -28.57 34.06
CA GLY A 308 -8.02 -29.42 33.85
C GLY A 308 -9.16 -28.65 33.16
N LEU A 309 -9.49 -27.47 33.67
CA LEU A 309 -10.54 -26.59 33.12
C LEU A 309 -10.22 -26.15 31.68
N VAL A 310 -8.95 -25.85 31.41
CA VAL A 310 -8.49 -25.51 30.04
C VAL A 310 -8.64 -26.71 29.10
N ARG A 311 -8.29 -27.93 29.55
CA ARG A 311 -8.43 -29.15 28.73
C ARG A 311 -9.89 -29.47 28.39
N GLU A 312 -10.80 -29.27 29.33
CA GLU A 312 -12.23 -29.44 29.09
C GLU A 312 -12.76 -28.45 28.03
N ALA A 313 -12.34 -27.19 28.11
CA ALA A 313 -12.70 -26.19 27.11
C ALA A 313 -12.03 -26.47 25.75
N PHE A 314 -10.78 -26.92 25.76
CA PHE A 314 -10.01 -27.27 24.57
C PHE A 314 -10.70 -28.36 23.75
N ALA A 315 -11.26 -29.37 24.41
CA ALA A 315 -11.98 -30.47 23.75
C ALA A 315 -13.19 -30.02 22.90
N ARG A 316 -13.68 -28.79 23.12
CA ARG A 316 -14.83 -28.21 22.41
C ARG A 316 -14.44 -27.09 21.44
N ALA A 317 -13.19 -26.64 21.49
CA ALA A 317 -12.71 -25.52 20.71
C ALA A 317 -12.39 -25.95 19.27
N THR A 318 -12.72 -25.08 18.31
CA THR A 318 -12.29 -25.17 16.91
C THR A 318 -10.91 -24.53 16.73
N ALA A 319 -10.60 -23.50 17.53
CA ALA A 319 -9.32 -22.80 17.49
C ALA A 319 -8.93 -22.32 18.89
N VAL A 320 -7.62 -22.18 19.14
CA VAL A 320 -7.07 -21.75 20.42
C VAL A 320 -6.15 -20.55 20.21
N VAL A 321 -6.32 -19.54 21.04
CA VAL A 321 -5.40 -18.41 21.20
C VAL A 321 -4.74 -18.53 22.57
N LEU A 322 -3.43 -18.62 22.60
CA LEU A 322 -2.63 -18.72 23.82
C LEU A 322 -1.56 -17.64 23.80
N GLY A 323 -1.36 -16.93 24.92
CA GLY A 323 -0.22 -16.02 25.07
C GLY A 323 -0.54 -14.58 25.48
N PRO A 324 -1.61 -13.92 24.99
CA PRO A 324 -1.82 -12.50 25.25
C PRO A 324 -1.83 -12.18 26.75
N GLY A 325 -0.78 -11.51 27.25
CA GLY A 325 -0.68 -11.09 28.65
C GLY A 325 -0.42 -12.19 29.69
N LEU A 326 0.10 -13.37 29.31
CA LEU A 326 0.38 -14.47 30.25
C LEU A 326 1.59 -14.25 31.19
N GLY A 327 2.49 -13.32 30.87
CA GLY A 327 3.71 -13.04 31.64
C GLY A 327 3.96 -11.55 31.79
#